data_AF-A0A0R1MJC6-F1
#
_entry.id   AF-A0A0R1MJC6-F1
#
_cell.length_a   1.000
_cell.length_b   1.000
_cell.length_c   1.000
_cell.angle_alpha   90.00
_cell.angle_beta   90.00
_cell.angle_gamma   90.00
#
_symmetry.space_group_name_H-M   'P 1'
#
loop_
_entity.id
_entity.type
_entity.pdbx_description
1 polymer ?
#
loop_
_entity_poly.entity_id
_entity_poly.type
_entity_poly.pdbx_seq_one_letter_code
_entity_poly.pdbx_strand_id
1 'polypeptide(L)'
;MSYETIKSFSASEKNLTIKGSYSSSNVTDMYNRRITEKFEKKYEDIEDFKNSLFTWVDSYFEGTAQFSNSSVFVKRVRMLLHEDLIASHPDKQFPDIIWRTVNRTDLAYQIMIGKEKIYLPTYSIMGDGYAIRKNRSRIQVIDLEDKKPTIFYDIAEAKRIFELTQNSFGWQRFGFRVVEN
;
A
#
# COMPACT_ATOMS: atom_id res chain seq x y z
N MET A 1 -23.86 0.54 2.96
CA MET A 1 -22.75 0.94 3.85
C MET A 1 -21.87 1.94 3.13
N SER A 2 -21.52 3.04 3.78
CA SER A 2 -20.48 3.97 3.31
C SER A 2 -19.14 3.44 3.79
N TYR A 3 -18.14 3.36 2.92
CA TYR A 3 -16.77 3.04 3.32
C TYR A 3 -15.98 4.35 3.41
N GLU A 4 -15.26 4.52 4.51
CA GLU A 4 -14.31 5.62 4.66
C GLU A 4 -12.94 5.15 4.17
N THR A 5 -12.39 5.88 3.20
CA THR A 5 -11.02 5.63 2.74
C THR A 5 -10.11 6.73 3.24
N ILE A 6 -9.10 6.38 4.02
CA ILE A 6 -8.05 7.27 4.48
C ILE A 6 -7.15 7.61 3.28
N LYS A 7 -7.17 8.88 2.89
CA LYS A 7 -6.43 9.44 1.75
C LYS A 7 -5.03 9.87 2.14
N SER A 8 -4.90 10.47 3.33
CA SER A 8 -3.63 10.90 3.89
C SER A 8 -3.53 10.47 5.34
N PHE A 9 -2.32 10.12 5.76
CA PHE A 9 -2.00 9.70 7.11
C PHE A 9 -0.57 10.14 7.41
N SER A 10 -0.38 10.83 8.53
CA SER A 10 0.89 11.36 8.98
C SER A 10 0.98 11.24 10.49
N ALA A 11 2.10 10.70 10.96
CA ALA A 11 2.41 10.57 12.37
C ALA A 11 3.64 11.45 12.70
N SER A 12 3.55 12.22 13.77
CA SER A 12 4.62 13.09 14.27
C SER A 12 4.93 12.73 15.71
N GLU A 13 6.10 12.11 15.92
CA GLU A 13 6.62 11.80 17.26
C GLU A 13 6.89 13.08 18.07
N LYS A 14 7.47 14.12 17.45
CA LYS A 14 7.79 15.39 18.11
C LYS A 14 6.57 16.05 18.76
N ASN A 15 5.40 15.95 18.12
CA ASN A 15 4.17 16.56 18.60
C ASN A 15 3.20 15.55 19.24
N LEU A 16 3.57 14.27 19.26
CA LEU A 16 2.71 13.15 19.63
C LEU A 16 1.33 13.26 18.96
N THR A 17 1.33 13.34 17.62
CA THR A 17 0.10 13.60 16.86
C THR A 17 0.00 12.67 15.66
N ILE A 18 -1.18 12.10 15.44
CA ILE A 18 -1.55 11.44 14.20
C ILE A 18 -2.63 12.27 13.53
N LYS A 19 -2.42 12.62 12.27
CA LYS A 19 -3.37 13.40 11.47
C LYS A 19 -3.49 12.86 10.06
N GLY A 20 -4.59 13.20 9.42
CA GLY A 20 -4.84 12.74 8.08
C GLY A 20 -6.14 13.25 7.51
N SER A 21 -6.61 12.54 6.50
CA SER A 21 -7.91 12.79 5.91
C SER A 21 -8.53 11.51 5.42
N TYR A 22 -9.85 11.42 5.52
CA TYR A 22 -10.63 10.35 4.92
C TYR A 22 -11.69 10.94 3.98
N SER A 23 -12.13 10.12 3.03
CA SER A 23 -13.29 10.45 2.20
C SER A 23 -14.32 9.34 2.32
N SER A 24 -15.58 9.71 2.54
CA SER A 24 -16.68 8.78 2.43
C SER A 24 -16.97 8.44 0.97
N SER A 25 -17.26 7.16 0.70
CA SER A 25 -17.70 6.69 -0.61
C SER A 25 -19.10 7.14 -1.02
N ASN A 26 -19.87 7.80 -0.13
CA ASN A 26 -21.28 8.12 -0.39
C ASN A 26 -21.59 9.61 -0.23
N VAL A 27 -20.62 10.42 0.22
CA VAL A 27 -20.82 11.85 0.46
C VAL A 27 -20.10 12.66 -0.62
N THR A 28 -20.85 13.55 -1.27
CA THR A 28 -20.36 14.46 -2.31
C THR A 28 -20.76 15.90 -2.02
N ASP A 29 -19.92 16.85 -2.41
CA ASP A 29 -20.24 18.27 -2.37
C ASP A 29 -21.25 18.65 -3.47
N MET A 30 -21.66 19.92 -3.50
CA MET A 30 -22.57 20.46 -4.53
C MET A 30 -22.04 20.37 -5.96
N TYR A 31 -20.76 20.06 -6.15
CA TYR A 31 -20.11 19.87 -7.44
C TYR A 31 -19.83 18.40 -7.75
N ASN A 32 -20.49 17.48 -7.02
CA ASN A 32 -20.35 16.03 -7.17
C ASN A 32 -18.92 15.51 -6.89
N ARG A 33 -18.10 16.25 -6.14
CA ARG A 33 -16.76 15.83 -5.69
C ARG A 33 -16.88 15.13 -4.35
N ARG A 34 -16.07 14.10 -4.11
CA ARG A 34 -16.06 13.39 -2.81
C ARG A 34 -15.66 14.33 -1.67
N ILE A 35 -16.50 14.40 -0.65
CA ILE A 35 -16.15 15.16 0.56
C ILE A 35 -14.96 14.48 1.23
N THR A 36 -14.00 15.31 1.62
CA THR A 36 -12.80 14.88 2.33
C THR A 36 -12.77 15.58 3.68
N GLU A 37 -12.77 14.80 4.74
CA GLU A 37 -12.74 15.28 6.12
C GLU A 37 -11.34 15.07 6.69
N LYS A 38 -10.93 15.97 7.57
CA LYS A 38 -9.63 15.92 8.23
C LYS A 38 -9.81 15.41 9.66
N PHE A 39 -8.87 14.59 10.11
CA PHE A 39 -8.78 14.19 11.50
C PHE A 39 -7.41 14.52 12.04
N GLU A 40 -7.37 14.84 13.33
CA GLU A 40 -6.15 15.04 14.10
C GLU A 40 -6.41 14.53 15.51
N LYS A 41 -5.55 13.61 15.96
CA LYS A 41 -5.54 13.11 17.33
C LYS A 41 -4.17 13.39 17.93
N LYS A 42 -4.18 14.11 19.05
CA LYS A 42 -3.00 14.35 19.87
C LYS A 42 -3.01 13.37 21.04
N TYR A 43 -1.84 12.92 21.43
CA TYR A 43 -1.63 11.94 22.48
C TYR A 43 -0.87 12.61 23.63
N GLU A 44 -1.15 12.18 24.86
CA GLU A 44 -0.53 12.73 26.07
C GLU A 44 0.86 12.15 26.29
N ASP A 45 1.02 10.87 25.98
CA ASP A 45 2.27 10.14 26.19
C ASP A 45 2.73 9.39 24.93
N ILE A 46 4.03 9.03 24.94
CA ILE A 46 4.69 8.36 23.81
C ILE A 46 4.20 6.93 23.61
N GLU A 47 3.77 6.27 24.68
CA GLU A 47 3.39 4.85 24.66
C GLU A 47 1.98 4.69 24.06
N ASP A 48 1.04 5.57 24.40
CA ASP A 48 -0.27 5.67 23.77
C ASP A 48 -0.15 6.07 22.29
N PHE A 49 0.74 7.01 21.97
CA PHE A 49 1.05 7.34 20.57
C PHE A 49 1.57 6.12 19.79
N LYS A 50 2.55 5.39 20.35
CA LYS A 50 3.12 4.18 19.76
C LYS A 50 2.06 3.09 19.58
N ASN A 51 1.30 2.80 20.62
CA ASN A 51 0.24 1.79 20.59
C ASN A 51 -0.83 2.14 19.56
N SER A 52 -1.26 3.40 19.49
CA SER A 52 -2.23 3.83 18.50
C SER A 52 -1.71 3.73 17.07
N LEU A 53 -0.42 4.00 16.84
CA LEU A 53 0.22 3.83 15.53
C LEU A 53 0.16 2.37 15.06
N PHE A 54 0.42 1.42 15.97
CA PHE A 54 0.33 0.00 15.69
C PHE A 54 -1.13 -0.46 15.49
N THR A 55 -2.07 0.06 16.29
CA THR A 55 -3.50 -0.19 16.06
C THR A 55 -3.94 0.18 14.65
N TRP A 56 -3.44 1.28 14.08
CA TRP A 56 -3.74 1.62 12.69
C TRP A 56 -3.23 0.58 11.68
N VAL A 57 -2.07 -0.04 11.95
CA VAL A 57 -1.52 -1.12 11.11
C VAL A 57 -2.35 -2.38 11.25
N ASP A 58 -2.74 -2.74 12.47
CA ASP A 58 -3.62 -3.89 12.73
C ASP A 58 -4.97 -3.67 12.02
N SER A 59 -5.60 -2.50 12.17
CA SER A 59 -6.84 -2.13 11.49
C SER A 59 -6.74 -2.15 9.95
N TYR A 60 -5.57 -1.90 9.38
CA TYR A 60 -5.34 -2.06 7.94
C TYR A 60 -5.46 -3.53 7.51
N PHE A 61 -4.90 -4.46 8.29
CA PHE A 61 -4.98 -5.89 7.98
C PHE A 61 -6.35 -6.49 8.29
N GLU A 62 -7.02 -6.04 9.35
CA GLU A 62 -8.39 -6.42 9.68
C GLU A 62 -9.42 -5.90 8.64
N GLY A 63 -9.02 -4.92 7.82
CA GLY A 63 -9.90 -4.28 6.84
C GLY A 63 -10.88 -3.28 7.47
N THR A 64 -10.75 -2.98 8.76
CA THR A 64 -11.55 -1.98 9.48
C THR A 64 -11.13 -0.55 9.12
N ALA A 65 -9.89 -0.35 8.71
CA ALA A 65 -9.38 0.91 8.15
C ALA A 65 -8.90 0.74 6.71
N GLN A 66 -9.62 1.31 5.75
CA GLN A 66 -9.19 1.30 4.34
C GLN A 66 -8.28 2.47 4.04
N PHE A 67 -7.09 2.20 3.53
CA PHE A 67 -6.13 3.23 3.14
C PHE A 67 -6.00 3.30 1.62
N SER A 68 -5.77 4.51 1.12
CA SER A 68 -5.36 4.69 -0.26
C SER A 68 -4.01 4.01 -0.50
N ASN A 69 -3.92 3.19 -1.56
CA ASN A 69 -2.70 2.49 -1.94
C ASN A 69 -1.50 3.42 -2.23
N SER A 70 -1.75 4.69 -2.52
CA SER A 70 -0.70 5.70 -2.73
C SER A 70 -0.25 6.39 -1.44
N SER A 71 -0.89 6.13 -0.31
CA SER A 71 -0.54 6.77 0.96
C SER A 71 0.84 6.31 1.45
N VAL A 72 1.55 7.23 2.11
CA VAL A 72 2.86 6.92 2.74
C VAL A 72 2.70 5.83 3.79
N PHE A 73 1.58 5.80 4.51
CA PHE A 73 1.25 4.74 5.45
C PHE A 73 1.27 3.35 4.81
N VAL A 74 0.58 3.15 3.68
CA VAL A 74 0.57 1.85 2.98
C VAL A 74 1.98 1.45 2.52
N LYS A 75 2.81 2.42 2.09
CA LYS A 75 4.21 2.14 1.77
C LYS A 75 5.00 1.66 3.01
N ARG A 76 4.77 2.26 4.17
CA ARG A 76 5.40 1.82 5.43
C ARG A 76 4.91 0.43 5.85
N VAL A 77 3.62 0.14 5.72
CA VAL A 77 3.08 -1.22 5.98
C VAL A 77 3.70 -2.26 5.05
N ARG A 78 3.91 -1.92 3.76
CA ARG A 78 4.64 -2.80 2.84
C ARG A 78 6.08 -3.03 3.26
N MET A 79 6.74 -2.00 3.80
CA MET A 79 8.09 -2.15 4.34
C MET A 79 8.08 -3.05 5.57
N LEU A 80 7.09 -2.94 6.46
CA LEU A 80 6.94 -3.90 7.57
C LEU A 80 6.77 -5.34 7.09
N LEU A 81 6.02 -5.57 6.00
CA LEU A 81 5.90 -6.89 5.40
C LEU A 81 7.23 -7.38 4.81
N HIS A 82 8.00 -6.50 4.18
CA HIS A 82 9.31 -6.83 3.61
C HIS A 82 10.33 -7.20 4.68
N GLU A 83 10.31 -6.51 5.82
CA GLU A 83 11.20 -6.76 6.95
C GLU A 83 10.72 -7.89 7.89
N ASP A 84 9.73 -8.69 7.47
CA ASP A 84 9.12 -9.76 8.27
C ASP A 84 8.61 -9.31 9.66
N LEU A 85 8.18 -8.05 9.77
CA LEU A 85 7.66 -7.44 11.00
C LEU A 85 6.15 -7.62 11.16
N ILE A 86 5.51 -8.43 10.33
CA ILE A 86 4.08 -8.77 10.43
C ILE A 86 3.95 -10.25 10.75
N ALA A 87 3.42 -10.56 11.93
CA ALA A 87 3.08 -11.92 12.30
C ALA A 87 1.78 -12.35 11.64
N SER A 88 1.75 -13.58 11.14
CA SER A 88 0.54 -14.24 10.67
C SER A 88 0.20 -15.35 11.65
N HIS A 89 -1.03 -15.36 12.14
CA HIS A 89 -1.53 -16.40 13.03
C HIS A 89 -2.95 -16.81 12.60
N PRO A 90 -3.24 -18.11 12.51
CA PRO A 90 -4.58 -18.58 12.19
C PRO A 90 -5.53 -18.25 13.33
N ASP A 91 -6.79 -18.00 13.00
CA ASP A 91 -7.83 -17.85 14.00
C ASP A 91 -8.01 -19.15 14.80
N LYS A 92 -8.25 -19.02 16.10
CA LYS A 92 -8.40 -20.17 17.01
C LYS A 92 -9.63 -21.01 16.70
N GLN A 93 -10.69 -20.39 16.18
CA GLN A 93 -11.97 -21.03 15.86
C GLN A 93 -12.09 -21.38 14.37
N PHE A 94 -11.50 -20.56 13.49
CA PHE A 94 -11.58 -20.72 12.05
C PHE A 94 -10.19 -20.76 11.41
N PRO A 95 -9.52 -21.92 11.32
CA PRO A 95 -8.13 -22.04 10.86
C PRO A 95 -7.87 -21.46 9.45
N ASP A 96 -8.89 -21.36 8.60
CA ASP A 96 -8.81 -20.77 7.27
C ASP A 96 -8.69 -19.23 7.29
N ILE A 97 -9.03 -18.59 8.42
CA ILE A 97 -8.87 -17.16 8.62
C ILE A 97 -7.47 -16.90 9.19
N ILE A 98 -6.68 -16.14 8.44
CA ILE A 98 -5.33 -15.73 8.86
C ILE A 98 -5.40 -14.28 9.33
N TRP A 99 -5.22 -14.08 10.63
CA TRP A 99 -5.04 -12.75 11.19
C TRP A 99 -3.59 -12.30 11.03
N ARG A 100 -3.41 -11.01 10.78
CA ARG A 100 -2.09 -10.39 10.68
C ARG A 100 -1.98 -9.24 11.67
N THR A 101 -0.90 -9.24 12.44
CA THR A 101 -0.63 -8.23 13.44
C THR A 101 0.81 -7.73 13.31
N VAL A 102 1.04 -6.47 13.65
CA VAL A 102 2.40 -5.93 13.65
C VAL A 102 3.18 -6.42 14.86
N ASN A 103 4.41 -6.88 14.63
CA ASN A 103 5.38 -7.12 15.69
C ASN A 103 5.80 -5.77 16.26
N ARG A 104 5.32 -5.45 17.48
CA ARG A 104 5.50 -4.16 18.17
C ARG A 104 6.94 -3.95 18.66
N THR A 105 7.86 -3.86 17.72
CA THR A 105 9.30 -3.65 17.92
C THR A 105 9.65 -2.17 17.71
N ASP A 106 10.83 -1.76 18.19
CA ASP A 106 11.31 -0.40 17.95
C ASP A 106 11.55 -0.14 16.46
N LEU A 107 12.03 -1.14 15.69
CA LEU A 107 12.18 -1.03 14.24
C LEU A 107 10.84 -0.77 13.54
N ALA A 108 9.80 -1.53 13.89
CA ALA A 108 8.46 -1.31 13.32
C ALA A 108 7.95 0.10 13.63
N TYR A 109 8.18 0.58 14.85
CA TYR A 109 7.86 1.95 15.23
C TYR A 109 8.61 2.98 14.38
N GLN A 110 9.93 2.84 14.24
CA GLN A 110 10.79 3.75 13.48
C GLN A 110 10.39 3.83 12.00
N ILE A 111 10.04 2.69 11.39
CA ILE A 111 9.47 2.63 10.03
C ILE A 111 8.16 3.42 9.97
N MET A 112 7.27 3.20 10.93
CA MET A 112 5.93 3.78 10.90
C MET A 112 5.91 5.30 11.14
N ILE A 113 6.86 5.85 11.89
CA ILE A 113 7.04 7.32 11.98
C ILE A 113 7.88 7.90 10.83
N GLY A 114 8.63 7.05 10.12
CA GLY A 114 9.46 7.41 8.98
C GLY A 114 10.84 7.93 9.34
N LYS A 115 11.40 7.45 10.46
CA LYS A 115 12.84 7.57 10.73
C LYS A 115 13.63 6.66 9.79
N GLU A 116 13.11 5.48 9.53
CA GLU A 116 13.65 4.58 8.52
C GLU A 116 13.26 5.02 7.11
N LYS A 117 14.24 4.96 6.20
CA LYS A 117 14.01 5.27 4.80
C LYS A 117 13.27 4.12 4.16
N ILE A 118 12.17 4.43 3.45
CA ILE A 118 11.42 3.43 2.72
C ILE A 118 12.28 2.92 1.56
N TYR A 119 12.81 1.71 1.72
CA TYR A 119 13.45 0.94 0.67
C TYR A 119 12.53 -0.24 0.36
N LEU A 120 11.79 -0.13 -0.74
CA LEU A 120 10.94 -1.21 -1.21
C LEU A 120 11.40 -1.56 -2.63
N PRO A 121 11.71 -2.83 -2.91
CA PRO A 121 11.94 -3.24 -4.28
C PRO A 121 10.69 -2.94 -5.08
N THR A 122 10.88 -2.35 -6.24
CA THR A 122 9.79 -2.10 -7.17
C THR A 122 10.00 -2.90 -8.43
N TYR A 123 8.92 -3.27 -9.09
CA TYR A 123 8.99 -4.18 -10.22
C TYR A 123 8.40 -3.52 -11.45
N SER A 124 8.98 -3.81 -12.60
CA SER A 124 8.45 -3.42 -13.90
C SER A 124 8.50 -4.62 -14.84
N ILE A 125 7.62 -4.63 -15.85
CA ILE A 125 7.66 -5.67 -16.88
C ILE A 125 8.23 -5.03 -18.13
N MET A 126 9.42 -5.46 -18.51
CA MET A 126 10.24 -4.85 -19.56
C MET A 126 10.74 -5.92 -20.52
N GLY A 127 10.88 -5.56 -21.78
CA GLY A 127 11.38 -6.40 -22.86
C GLY A 127 12.37 -5.61 -23.73
N ASP A 128 12.62 -6.09 -24.94
CA ASP A 128 13.63 -5.51 -25.84
C ASP A 128 13.15 -4.15 -26.39
N GLY A 129 13.44 -3.06 -25.66
CA GLY A 129 12.99 -1.70 -26.00
C GLY A 129 11.54 -1.39 -25.62
N TYR A 130 10.79 -2.37 -25.13
CA TYR A 130 9.39 -2.22 -24.77
C TYR A 130 9.15 -2.39 -23.27
N ALA A 131 8.03 -1.86 -22.79
CA ALA A 131 7.54 -2.15 -21.45
C ALA A 131 6.03 -2.24 -21.37
N ILE A 132 5.55 -2.80 -20.26
CA ILE A 132 4.13 -2.85 -19.95
C ILE A 132 3.72 -1.59 -19.19
N ARG A 133 2.63 -1.00 -19.67
CA ARG A 133 1.89 0.06 -18.98
C ARG A 133 0.48 -0.42 -18.65
N LYS A 134 0.15 -0.44 -17.36
CA LYS A 134 -1.19 -0.69 -16.84
C LYS A 134 -1.85 0.64 -16.49
N ASN A 135 -2.94 0.96 -17.19
CA ASN A 135 -3.79 2.13 -16.92
C ASN A 135 -5.18 1.65 -16.46
N ARG A 136 -5.45 1.72 -15.15
CA ARG A 136 -6.69 1.23 -14.52
C ARG A 136 -7.01 -0.21 -14.94
N SER A 137 -7.88 -0.39 -15.93
CA SER A 137 -8.34 -1.67 -16.46
C SER A 137 -7.64 -2.13 -17.74
N ARG A 138 -6.78 -1.30 -18.34
CA ARG A 138 -6.11 -1.61 -19.61
C ARG A 138 -4.64 -1.90 -19.39
N ILE A 139 -4.14 -2.92 -20.07
CA ILE A 139 -2.71 -3.26 -20.15
C ILE A 139 -2.28 -2.96 -21.59
N GLN A 140 -1.17 -2.25 -21.76
CA GLN A 140 -0.64 -1.82 -23.05
C GLN A 140 0.86 -2.09 -23.11
N VAL A 141 1.35 -2.43 -24.30
CA VAL A 141 2.77 -2.36 -24.63
C VAL A 141 3.10 -0.93 -25.01
N ILE A 142 4.19 -0.41 -24.48
CA ILE A 142 4.74 0.90 -24.81
C ILE A 142 6.20 0.76 -25.20
N ASP A 143 6.66 1.67 -26.05
CA ASP A 143 8.08 1.90 -26.29
C ASP A 143 8.67 2.66 -25.09
N LEU A 144 9.86 2.24 -24.65
CA LEU A 144 10.57 2.85 -23.52
C LEU A 144 11.17 4.21 -23.85
N GLU A 145 11.39 4.54 -25.14
CA GLU A 145 11.91 5.86 -25.54
C GLU A 145 10.93 6.98 -25.18
N ASP A 146 9.62 6.74 -25.33
CA ASP A 146 8.59 7.75 -25.16
C ASP A 146 7.98 7.79 -23.75
N LYS A 147 7.95 6.64 -23.05
CA LYS A 147 7.09 6.45 -21.87
C LYS A 147 7.72 5.58 -20.79
N LYS A 148 7.47 5.96 -19.54
CA LYS A 148 7.87 5.16 -18.37
C LYS A 148 6.98 3.93 -18.19
N PRO A 149 7.57 2.79 -17.78
CA PRO A 149 6.83 1.57 -17.45
C PRO A 149 5.91 1.77 -16.26
N THR A 150 4.94 0.87 -16.09
CA THR A 150 4.25 0.78 -14.81
C THR A 150 5.18 0.20 -13.75
N ILE A 151 5.18 0.86 -12.59
CA ILE A 151 5.88 0.40 -11.40
C ILE A 151 4.88 -0.36 -10.53
N PHE A 152 5.17 -1.64 -10.30
CA PHE A 152 4.48 -2.53 -9.39
C PHE A 152 5.23 -2.53 -8.06
N TYR A 153 4.49 -2.56 -6.96
CA TYR A 153 5.05 -2.57 -5.60
C TYR A 153 4.93 -3.94 -4.92
N ASP A 154 4.47 -4.93 -5.69
CA ASP A 154 4.30 -6.32 -5.26
C ASP A 154 4.70 -7.21 -6.44
N ILE A 155 5.66 -8.10 -6.19
CA ILE A 155 6.15 -9.05 -7.18
C ILE A 155 5.05 -10.02 -7.63
N ALA A 156 4.12 -10.39 -6.74
CA ALA A 156 3.01 -11.27 -7.09
C ALA A 156 2.05 -10.58 -8.06
N GLU A 157 1.79 -9.28 -7.88
CA GLU A 157 1.02 -8.50 -8.85
C GLU A 157 1.75 -8.43 -10.19
N ALA A 158 3.06 -8.14 -10.19
CA ALA A 158 3.86 -8.08 -11.41
C ALA A 158 3.86 -9.42 -12.17
N LYS A 159 4.04 -10.55 -11.46
CA LYS A 159 4.00 -11.91 -12.03
C LYS A 159 2.64 -12.25 -12.61
N ARG A 160 1.55 -11.96 -11.90
CA ARG A 160 0.18 -12.19 -12.39
C ARG A 160 -0.10 -11.41 -13.68
N ILE A 161 0.32 -10.14 -13.73
CA ILE A 161 0.17 -9.32 -14.94
C ILE A 161 1.05 -9.87 -16.07
N PHE A 162 2.28 -10.28 -15.77
CA PHE A 162 3.17 -10.90 -16.73
C PHE A 162 2.56 -12.18 -17.35
N GLU A 163 2.02 -13.09 -16.53
CA GLU A 163 1.34 -14.30 -17.01
C GLU A 163 0.15 -13.97 -17.92
N LEU A 164 -0.65 -12.97 -17.57
CA LEU A 164 -1.74 -12.50 -18.43
C LEU A 164 -1.22 -12.01 -19.79
N THR A 165 -0.10 -11.27 -19.82
CA THR A 165 0.50 -10.81 -21.08
C THR A 165 1.00 -11.94 -21.97
N GLN A 166 1.54 -13.00 -21.38
CA GLN A 166 2.04 -14.17 -22.11
C GLN A 166 0.90 -15.04 -22.66
N ASN A 167 -0.13 -15.29 -21.85
CA ASN A 167 -1.18 -16.26 -22.15
C ASN A 167 -2.35 -15.67 -22.95
N SER A 168 -2.71 -14.40 -22.71
CA SER A 168 -3.94 -13.81 -23.28
C SER A 168 -3.70 -12.84 -24.43
N PHE A 169 -2.51 -12.23 -24.50
CA PHE A 169 -2.24 -11.17 -25.47
C PHE A 169 -1.23 -11.56 -26.57
N GLY A 170 -0.59 -12.73 -26.47
CA GLY A 170 0.35 -13.22 -27.49
C GLY A 170 1.63 -12.37 -27.60
N TRP A 171 2.04 -11.72 -26.52
CA TRP A 171 3.15 -10.77 -26.50
C TRP A 171 4.54 -11.39 -26.29
N GLN A 172 4.65 -12.70 -26.49
CA GLN A 172 5.88 -13.47 -26.38
C GLN A 172 7.03 -12.88 -27.22
N ARG A 173 6.70 -12.31 -28.38
CA ARG A 173 7.66 -11.70 -29.31
C ARG A 173 8.45 -10.50 -28.77
N PHE A 174 8.01 -9.90 -27.67
CA PHE A 174 8.64 -8.70 -27.10
C PHE A 174 9.68 -9.01 -26.02
N GLY A 175 9.94 -10.30 -25.73
CA GLY A 175 10.98 -10.69 -24.78
C GLY A 175 10.73 -10.21 -23.34
N PHE A 176 9.46 -10.02 -22.95
CA PHE A 176 9.13 -9.47 -21.64
C PHE A 176 9.66 -10.34 -20.49
N ARG A 177 10.13 -9.67 -19.45
CA ARG A 177 10.53 -10.23 -18.15
C ARG A 177 10.14 -9.27 -17.03
N VAL A 178 9.94 -9.82 -15.84
CA VAL A 178 9.81 -9.00 -14.62
C VAL A 178 11.22 -8.55 -14.21
N VAL A 179 11.39 -7.25 -14.05
CA VAL A 179 12.64 -6.60 -13.64
C VAL A 179 12.40 -5.92 -12.30
N GLU A 180 13.32 -6.09 -11.36
CA GLU A 180 13.36 -5.33 -10.11
C GLU A 180 14.17 -4.03 -10.36
N ASN A 181 13.62 -2.90 -9.90
CA ASN A 181 14.22 -1.56 -10.04
C ASN A 181 14.73 -1.04 -8.69
#